data_AF-A0A1I4Z5W6-F1
#
_entry.id   AF-A0A1I4Z5W6-F1
#
_cell.length_a   1.000
_cell.length_b   1.000
_cell.length_c   1.000
_cell.angle_alpha   90.00
_cell.angle_beta   90.00
_cell.angle_gamma   90.00
#
_symmetry.space_group_name_H-M   'P 1'
#
loop_
_entity.id
_entity.type
_entity.pdbx_description
1 polymer ?
#
loop_
_entity_poly.entity_id
_entity_poly.type
_entity_poly.pdbx_seq_one_letter_code
_entity_poly.pdbx_strand_id
1 'polypeptide(L)'
;MDYRSCASQIYEQIGGKDNLISAAHCATRLRLVIADNSKVNVPALEEIDGVKGVFDASGQLQLIIGTGTVNKVYDEFIDIAGIEASTKEELKQVAASKAPWWKRAIKTLGDIFIPIIPAIVATGLLNGLLGGLVQIWPSMADSYFYNLVNMFSNTALTFLPILIAISAAKIFGGNIYLGAVIGMIMIHPSLVNAWTVASGAETTTLWSWFGAWNIANVGYQGHVIPIILSVWLMCTIEKKLHKIVPEMFDLFVTPLCSVLIAGFIAMTFVGPIFAQIETWVLSGAKALITIPFGVGAFLMGGFYAPTVLAGAHHMYNAIEMMMLSDNGMNIWMPIATAANVAQGAAALAVSLKTKNNKTKAMALPASLSAFMGITEPAIFGVNIRYGKPFIAGMIGGAAGACVASIMGVYATANGITGLFGLLIVTDCLPGYLLTFAVASVVAFAASWILYNDEEKTPSVVVETKSEVNVDADSVYAPLKGEIIPLTEAPDKVFASEALGKGVAINPAEGKVVAPFNGTVAMLYDTKHAIGLVSDDGIEVLIHIGLDTVKLNGEHFKAHVAQGDKVACGQTLVTFDMDAITKAGYPLVTPVIVSNTQKFAEVSTIKTGNTDFSEKVLKVTK
;
A
#
# COMPACT_ATOMS: atom_id res chain seq x y z
N MET A 1 28.62 -9.01 -35.91
CA MET A 1 28.62 -8.29 -34.63
C MET A 1 29.67 -8.91 -33.71
N ASP A 2 30.67 -8.11 -33.37
CA ASP A 2 31.63 -8.41 -32.30
C ASP A 2 31.04 -7.91 -30.97
N TYR A 3 30.78 -8.83 -30.03
CA TYR A 3 30.09 -8.52 -28.77
C TYR A 3 30.94 -7.65 -27.84
N ARG A 4 32.25 -7.85 -27.83
CA ARG A 4 33.17 -7.09 -26.97
C ARG A 4 33.34 -5.66 -27.50
N SER A 5 33.43 -5.52 -28.83
CA SER A 5 33.43 -4.21 -29.47
C SER A 5 32.13 -3.43 -29.22
N CYS A 6 30.97 -4.11 -29.33
CA CYS A 6 29.67 -3.52 -29.01
C CYS A 6 29.60 -3.07 -27.54
N ALA A 7 29.97 -3.94 -26.60
CA ALA A 7 30.00 -3.63 -25.17
C ALA A 7 30.95 -2.46 -24.81
N SER A 8 32.14 -2.43 -25.40
CA SER A 8 33.13 -1.35 -25.18
C SER A 8 32.60 0.00 -25.67
N GLN A 9 32.02 0.04 -26.86
CA GLN A 9 31.42 1.26 -27.40
C GLN A 9 30.25 1.75 -26.55
N ILE A 10 29.38 0.84 -26.09
CA ILE A 10 28.29 1.20 -25.16
C ILE A 10 28.87 1.81 -23.88
N TYR A 11 29.90 1.18 -23.30
CA TYR A 11 30.54 1.63 -22.07
C TYR A 11 31.19 3.02 -22.19
N GLU A 12 31.82 3.33 -23.33
CA GLU A 12 32.38 4.65 -23.61
C GLU A 12 31.29 5.72 -23.76
N GLN A 13 30.24 5.44 -24.52
CA GLN A 13 29.18 6.40 -24.82
C GLN A 13 28.23 6.68 -23.65
N ILE A 14 28.25 5.85 -22.59
CA ILE A 14 27.54 6.15 -21.33
C ILE A 14 28.38 6.95 -20.34
N GLY A 15 29.64 7.29 -20.65
CA GLY A 15 30.52 8.05 -19.75
C GLY A 15 31.32 7.19 -18.76
N GLY A 16 31.45 5.89 -19.01
CA GLY A 16 32.32 4.97 -18.26
C GLY A 16 31.88 4.66 -16.82
N LYS A 17 32.81 4.13 -16.02
CA LYS A 17 32.58 3.60 -14.65
C LYS A 17 31.92 4.61 -13.73
N ASP A 18 32.39 5.86 -13.76
CA ASP A 18 31.92 6.91 -12.86
C ASP A 18 30.46 7.30 -13.12
N ASN A 19 29.91 6.91 -14.28
CA ASN A 19 28.54 7.19 -14.65
C ASN A 19 27.63 5.94 -14.65
N LEU A 20 28.17 4.75 -14.40
CA LEU A 20 27.43 3.49 -14.39
C LEU A 20 27.20 3.02 -12.95
N ILE A 21 25.93 2.86 -12.55
CA ILE A 21 25.61 2.39 -11.18
C ILE A 21 25.30 0.90 -11.15
N SER A 22 24.53 0.40 -12.12
CA SER A 22 24.22 -1.02 -12.23
C SER A 22 23.78 -1.38 -13.64
N ALA A 23 23.91 -2.67 -13.97
CA ALA A 23 23.55 -3.23 -15.27
C ALA A 23 22.87 -4.59 -15.12
N ALA A 24 21.85 -4.87 -15.93
CA ALA A 24 21.32 -6.21 -16.18
C ALA A 24 20.81 -6.29 -17.61
N HIS A 25 20.32 -7.46 -17.98
CA HIS A 25 19.65 -7.67 -19.24
C HIS A 25 18.33 -8.43 -19.07
N CYS A 26 17.41 -8.21 -19.99
CA CYS A 26 16.26 -9.10 -20.22
C CYS A 26 16.44 -9.88 -21.52
N ALA A 27 15.40 -10.59 -21.97
CA ALA A 27 15.50 -11.44 -23.16
C ALA A 27 16.06 -10.69 -24.39
N THR A 28 15.74 -9.41 -24.57
CA THR A 28 16.11 -8.62 -25.76
C THR A 28 16.88 -7.32 -25.49
N ARG A 29 17.07 -6.89 -24.23
CA ARG A 29 17.57 -5.54 -23.91
C ARG A 29 18.62 -5.55 -22.82
N LEU A 30 19.67 -4.75 -23.01
CA LEU A 30 20.59 -4.35 -21.96
C LEU A 30 19.97 -3.15 -21.22
N ARG A 31 20.01 -3.17 -19.89
CA ARG A 31 19.38 -2.18 -19.01
C ARG A 31 20.41 -1.63 -18.05
N LEU A 32 20.62 -0.33 -18.12
CA LEU A 32 21.65 0.37 -17.35
C LEU A 32 21.00 1.44 -16.47
N VAL A 33 21.49 1.58 -15.24
CA VAL A 33 21.11 2.71 -14.38
C VAL A 33 22.27 3.70 -14.35
N ILE A 34 22.10 4.82 -15.04
CA ILE A 34 23.14 5.82 -15.29
C ILE A 34 23.07 6.96 -14.29
N ALA A 35 24.19 7.33 -13.66
CA ALA A 35 24.28 8.36 -12.60
C ALA A 35 23.85 9.73 -13.10
N ASP A 36 24.30 10.10 -14.29
CA ASP A 36 24.03 11.37 -14.95
C ASP A 36 23.73 11.12 -16.45
N ASN A 37 22.45 11.27 -16.80
CA ASN A 37 21.99 11.10 -18.17
C ASN A 37 22.55 12.15 -19.14
N SER A 38 23.04 13.30 -18.66
CA SER A 38 23.62 14.34 -19.53
C SER A 38 24.95 13.94 -20.16
N LYS A 39 25.63 12.94 -19.57
CA LYS A 39 26.89 12.38 -20.07
C LYS A 39 26.68 11.23 -21.07
N VAL A 40 25.44 10.84 -21.34
CA VAL A 40 25.12 9.76 -22.28
C VAL A 40 24.98 10.34 -23.69
N ASN A 41 25.75 9.80 -24.63
CA ASN A 41 25.62 10.16 -26.04
C ASN A 41 24.63 9.23 -26.75
N VAL A 42 23.33 9.53 -26.61
CA VAL A 42 22.25 8.70 -27.17
C VAL A 42 22.36 8.54 -28.70
N PRO A 43 22.64 9.58 -29.51
CA PRO A 43 22.83 9.41 -30.95
C PRO A 43 23.95 8.43 -31.29
N ALA A 44 25.10 8.51 -30.61
CA ALA A 44 26.20 7.59 -30.85
C ALA A 44 25.87 6.16 -30.41
N LEU A 45 25.06 5.97 -29.36
CA LEU A 45 24.60 4.64 -28.93
C LEU A 45 23.70 3.96 -29.97
N GLU A 46 22.91 4.72 -30.72
CA GLU A 46 22.04 4.19 -31.78
C GLU A 46 22.82 3.77 -33.04
N GLU A 47 24.03 4.31 -33.24
CA GLU A 47 24.91 3.98 -34.36
C GLU A 47 25.79 2.74 -34.12
N ILE A 48 25.83 2.20 -32.90
CA ILE A 48 26.64 1.02 -32.56
C ILE A 48 26.09 -0.24 -33.24
N ASP A 49 26.96 -0.97 -33.95
CA ASP A 49 26.61 -2.27 -34.55
C ASP A 49 26.09 -3.24 -33.47
N GLY A 50 24.80 -3.58 -33.58
CA GLY A 50 24.09 -4.44 -32.64
C GLY A 50 23.10 -3.76 -31.71
N VAL A 51 23.08 -2.43 -31.66
CA VAL A 51 22.02 -1.65 -30.99
C VAL A 51 20.94 -1.33 -32.01
N LYS A 52 19.71 -1.80 -31.75
CA LYS A 52 18.53 -1.61 -32.60
C LYS A 52 17.63 -0.46 -32.14
N GLY A 53 18.00 0.20 -31.04
CA GLY A 53 17.29 1.35 -30.49
C GLY A 53 17.64 1.59 -29.03
N VAL A 54 17.56 2.85 -28.61
CA VAL A 54 17.88 3.31 -27.26
C VAL A 54 16.72 4.13 -26.71
N PHE A 55 16.29 3.87 -25.49
CA PHE A 55 15.27 4.69 -24.84
C PHE A 55 15.42 4.69 -23.32
N ASP A 56 15.08 5.80 -22.68
CA ASP A 56 14.99 5.89 -21.23
C ASP A 56 13.56 5.54 -20.80
N ALA A 57 13.43 4.52 -19.95
CA ALA A 57 12.15 4.15 -19.36
C ALA A 57 12.33 3.65 -17.94
N SER A 58 11.51 4.18 -17.03
CA SER A 58 11.52 3.82 -15.60
C SER A 58 12.87 4.10 -14.90
N GLY A 59 13.59 5.14 -15.32
CA GLY A 59 14.89 5.50 -14.74
C GLY A 59 16.02 4.54 -15.14
N GLN A 60 15.86 3.86 -16.28
CA GLN A 60 16.83 2.93 -16.85
C GLN A 60 17.04 3.29 -18.32
N LEU A 61 18.30 3.41 -18.73
CA LEU A 61 18.69 3.45 -20.13
C LEU A 61 18.58 2.03 -20.70
N GLN A 62 17.73 1.83 -21.69
CA GLN A 62 17.49 0.52 -22.31
C GLN A 62 18.02 0.51 -23.75
N LEU A 63 18.94 -0.41 -24.02
CA LEU A 63 19.45 -0.66 -25.36
C LEU A 63 18.83 -1.96 -25.89
N ILE A 64 18.15 -1.89 -27.02
CA ILE A 64 17.57 -3.06 -27.69
C ILE A 64 18.70 -3.75 -28.46
N ILE A 65 19.08 -4.96 -28.06
CA ILE A 65 20.16 -5.72 -28.71
C ILE A 65 19.59 -6.90 -29.49
N GLY A 66 18.63 -7.61 -28.89
CA GLY A 66 17.94 -8.76 -29.50
C GLY A 66 18.06 -10.05 -28.69
N THR A 67 17.18 -11.01 -29.00
CA THR A 67 17.04 -12.26 -28.24
C THR A 67 18.31 -13.10 -28.30
N GLY A 68 18.84 -13.48 -27.15
CA GLY A 68 20.06 -14.31 -27.02
C GLY A 68 21.37 -13.57 -27.28
N THR A 69 21.39 -12.59 -28.19
CA THR A 69 22.56 -11.72 -28.42
C THR A 69 22.88 -10.84 -27.21
N VAL A 70 21.85 -10.36 -26.52
CA VAL A 70 21.99 -9.50 -25.35
C VAL A 70 22.76 -10.15 -24.19
N ASN A 71 22.66 -11.47 -24.00
CA ASN A 71 23.39 -12.18 -22.95
C ASN A 71 24.91 -12.05 -23.19
N LYS A 72 25.33 -12.27 -24.44
CA LYS A 72 26.75 -12.21 -24.84
C LYS A 72 27.32 -10.80 -24.72
N VAL A 73 26.54 -9.78 -25.11
CA VAL A 73 26.95 -8.38 -24.95
C VAL A 73 26.97 -7.97 -23.48
N TYR A 74 26.04 -8.48 -22.66
CA TYR A 74 26.02 -8.23 -21.23
C TYR A 74 27.24 -8.81 -20.51
N ASP A 75 27.61 -10.05 -20.82
CA ASP A 75 28.77 -10.70 -20.20
C ASP A 75 30.06 -9.91 -20.47
N GLU A 76 30.29 -9.50 -21.73
CA GLU A 76 31.42 -8.64 -22.10
C GLU A 76 31.33 -7.25 -21.45
N PHE A 77 30.11 -6.68 -21.34
CA PHE A 77 29.89 -5.36 -20.73
C PHE A 77 30.20 -5.35 -19.23
N ILE A 78 29.80 -6.40 -18.51
CA ILE A 78 30.09 -6.57 -17.09
C ILE A 78 31.60 -6.70 -16.86
N ASP A 79 32.28 -7.49 -17.69
CA ASP A 79 33.74 -7.65 -17.64
C ASP A 79 34.48 -6.33 -17.92
N ILE A 80 34.03 -5.55 -18.90
CA ILE A 80 34.63 -4.24 -19.23
C ILE A 80 34.37 -3.21 -18.12
N ALA A 81 33.16 -3.19 -17.56
CA ALA A 81 32.75 -2.23 -16.56
C ALA A 81 33.29 -2.54 -15.15
N GLY A 82 33.66 -3.79 -14.87
CA GLY A 82 34.16 -4.23 -13.57
C GLY A 82 33.14 -4.04 -12.45
N ILE A 83 31.86 -4.35 -12.73
CA ILE A 83 30.74 -4.31 -11.77
C ILE A 83 30.19 -5.73 -11.55
N GLU A 84 29.63 -6.02 -10.37
CA GLU A 84 28.96 -7.31 -10.16
C GLU A 84 27.62 -7.36 -10.91
N ALA A 85 27.30 -8.55 -11.45
CA ALA A 85 26.05 -8.77 -12.15
C ALA A 85 24.86 -8.50 -11.22
N SER A 86 24.04 -7.51 -11.57
CA SER A 86 22.89 -7.12 -10.75
C SER A 86 21.63 -7.83 -11.23
N THR A 87 20.74 -8.19 -10.33
CA THR A 87 19.42 -8.71 -10.72
C THR A 87 18.52 -7.59 -11.25
N LYS A 88 17.51 -7.93 -12.06
CA LYS A 88 16.53 -6.96 -12.56
C LYS A 88 15.77 -6.25 -11.43
N GLU A 89 15.60 -6.90 -10.28
CA GLU A 89 14.93 -6.33 -9.12
C GLU A 89 15.82 -5.33 -8.39
N GLU A 90 17.10 -5.63 -8.20
CA GLU A 90 18.08 -4.67 -7.67
C GLU A 90 18.19 -3.43 -8.55
N LEU A 91 18.19 -3.59 -9.88
CA LEU A 91 18.16 -2.46 -10.81
C LEU A 91 16.89 -1.62 -10.72
N LYS A 92 15.74 -2.22 -10.46
CA LYS A 92 14.50 -1.46 -10.23
C LYS A 92 14.58 -0.67 -8.92
N GLN A 93 15.18 -1.23 -7.88
CA GLN A 93 15.38 -0.54 -6.61
C GLN A 93 16.38 0.61 -6.73
N VAL A 94 17.49 0.40 -7.44
CA VAL A 94 18.52 1.42 -7.70
C VAL A 94 18.01 2.51 -8.65
N ALA A 95 17.19 2.17 -9.65
CA ALA A 95 16.51 3.17 -10.48
C ALA A 95 15.49 3.99 -9.66
N ALA A 96 14.73 3.34 -8.77
CA ALA A 96 13.78 4.03 -7.89
C ALA A 96 14.47 4.97 -6.89
N SER A 97 15.70 4.65 -6.45
CA SER A 97 16.47 5.50 -5.55
C SER A 97 16.95 6.80 -6.20
N LYS A 98 17.07 6.85 -7.53
CA LYS A 98 17.40 8.06 -8.32
C LYS A 98 16.23 8.99 -8.63
N ALA A 99 14.99 8.54 -8.40
CA ALA A 99 13.86 9.43 -8.60
C ALA A 99 14.01 10.69 -7.71
N PRO A 100 13.59 11.88 -8.20
CA PRO A 100 13.56 13.09 -7.41
C PRO A 100 12.96 12.84 -6.02
N TRP A 101 13.52 13.47 -4.99
CA TRP A 101 13.12 13.22 -3.60
C TRP A 101 11.60 13.32 -3.37
N TRP A 102 10.92 14.25 -4.05
CA TRP A 102 9.47 14.41 -3.97
C TRP A 102 8.70 13.24 -4.59
N LYS A 103 9.19 12.65 -5.69
CA LYS A 103 8.60 11.42 -6.28
C LYS A 103 8.78 10.23 -5.34
N ARG A 104 9.93 10.14 -4.67
CA ARG A 104 10.19 9.11 -3.65
C ARG A 104 9.26 9.28 -2.45
N ALA A 105 9.07 10.51 -1.96
CA ALA A 105 8.15 10.81 -0.87
C ALA A 105 6.70 10.43 -1.20
N ILE A 106 6.20 10.79 -2.39
CA ILE A 106 4.86 10.40 -2.85
C ILE A 106 4.74 8.87 -2.94
N LYS A 107 5.76 8.19 -3.46
CA LYS A 107 5.78 6.72 -3.51
C LYS A 107 5.72 6.11 -2.11
N THR A 108 6.54 6.59 -1.17
CA THR A 108 6.54 6.12 0.22
C THR A 108 5.18 6.33 0.87
N LEU A 109 4.56 7.51 0.69
CA LEU A 109 3.20 7.75 1.16
C LEU A 109 2.22 6.74 0.57
N GLY A 110 2.23 6.54 -0.74
CA GLY A 110 1.40 5.52 -1.40
C GLY A 110 1.61 4.11 -0.83
N ASP A 111 2.86 3.69 -0.66
CA ASP A 111 3.20 2.36 -0.14
C ASP A 111 2.75 2.16 1.31
N ILE A 112 2.74 3.21 2.13
CA ILE A 112 2.23 3.20 3.51
C ILE A 112 0.71 3.07 3.54
N PHE A 113 0.01 3.79 2.66
CA PHE A 113 -1.45 3.80 2.67
C PHE A 113 -2.08 2.59 1.99
N ILE A 114 -1.45 2.00 0.96
CA ILE A 114 -2.01 0.86 0.20
C ILE A 114 -2.60 -0.25 1.09
N PRO A 115 -1.88 -0.78 2.10
CA PRO A 115 -2.41 -1.84 2.97
C PRO A 115 -3.61 -1.40 3.83
N ILE A 116 -3.75 -0.10 4.06
CA ILE A 116 -4.74 0.50 4.97
C ILE A 116 -6.03 0.88 4.23
N ILE A 117 -5.98 1.04 2.90
CA ILE A 117 -7.10 1.49 2.06
C ILE A 117 -8.41 0.75 2.36
N PRO A 118 -8.45 -0.60 2.43
CA PRO A 118 -9.72 -1.30 2.66
C PRO A 118 -10.40 -0.89 3.97
N ALA A 119 -9.63 -0.69 5.04
CA ALA A 119 -10.15 -0.30 6.35
C ALA A 119 -10.71 1.13 6.34
N ILE A 120 -9.99 2.09 5.75
CA ILE A 120 -10.44 3.49 5.68
C ILE A 120 -11.62 3.67 4.72
N VAL A 121 -11.69 2.90 3.63
CA VAL A 121 -12.84 2.92 2.70
C VAL A 121 -14.08 2.40 3.41
N ALA A 122 -14.00 1.25 4.10
CA ALA A 122 -15.14 0.64 4.77
C ALA A 122 -15.71 1.56 5.86
N THR A 123 -14.84 2.05 6.74
CA THR A 123 -15.23 2.94 7.84
C THR A 123 -15.65 4.32 7.34
N GLY A 124 -14.95 4.90 6.36
CA GLY A 124 -15.28 6.21 5.81
C GLY A 124 -16.62 6.23 5.05
N LEU A 125 -16.92 5.20 4.27
CA LEU A 125 -18.22 5.09 3.61
C LEU A 125 -19.36 4.90 4.62
N LEU A 126 -19.14 4.05 5.64
CA LEU A 126 -20.10 3.87 6.73
C LEU A 126 -20.33 5.19 7.48
N ASN A 127 -19.27 5.95 7.75
CA ASN A 127 -19.35 7.23 8.46
C ASN A 127 -20.12 8.27 7.65
N GLY A 128 -19.84 8.38 6.36
CA GLY A 128 -20.58 9.26 5.45
C GLY A 128 -22.06 8.94 5.41
N LEU A 129 -22.42 7.67 5.21
CA LEU A 129 -23.82 7.21 5.21
C LEU A 129 -24.53 7.49 6.53
N LEU A 130 -23.89 7.14 7.64
CA LEU A 130 -24.46 7.27 8.98
C LEU A 130 -24.65 8.75 9.36
N GLY A 131 -23.67 9.59 9.06
CA GLY A 131 -23.76 11.04 9.26
C GLY A 131 -24.93 11.64 8.47
N GLY A 132 -25.09 11.23 7.22
CA GLY A 132 -26.22 11.65 6.39
C GLY A 132 -27.59 11.22 6.91
N LEU A 133 -27.72 9.98 7.35
CA LEU A 133 -28.97 9.44 7.88
C LEU A 133 -29.43 10.18 9.15
N VAL A 134 -28.51 10.57 10.03
CA VAL A 134 -28.87 11.37 11.22
C VAL A 134 -29.43 12.73 10.86
N GLN A 135 -28.94 13.36 9.79
CA GLN A 135 -29.46 14.66 9.39
C GLN A 135 -30.90 14.57 8.86
N ILE A 136 -31.24 13.47 8.18
CA ILE A 136 -32.62 13.22 7.71
C ILE A 136 -33.52 12.78 8.87
N TRP A 137 -32.98 11.99 9.81
CA TRP A 137 -33.70 11.47 10.97
C TRP A 137 -32.94 11.73 12.28
N PRO A 138 -33.02 12.95 12.85
CA PRO A 138 -32.21 13.36 14.00
C PRO A 138 -32.37 12.48 15.25
N SER A 139 -33.58 11.99 15.52
CA SER A 139 -33.83 11.13 16.69
C SER A 139 -33.14 9.77 16.62
N MET A 140 -32.56 9.39 15.48
CA MET A 140 -31.74 8.19 15.38
C MET A 140 -30.46 8.30 16.22
N ALA A 141 -29.92 9.52 16.38
CA ALA A 141 -28.67 9.77 17.12
C ALA A 141 -28.72 9.30 18.58
N ASP A 142 -29.92 9.29 19.18
CA ASP A 142 -30.13 8.87 20.56
C ASP A 142 -30.27 7.35 20.72
N SER A 143 -30.30 6.59 19.61
CA SER A 143 -30.49 5.14 19.67
C SER A 143 -29.21 4.39 20.01
N TYR A 144 -29.34 3.31 20.81
CA TYR A 144 -28.20 2.41 21.10
C TYR A 144 -27.58 1.81 19.83
N PHE A 145 -28.42 1.51 18.83
CA PHE A 145 -27.96 1.00 17.54
C PHE A 145 -27.10 2.01 16.80
N TYR A 146 -27.53 3.27 16.73
CA TYR A 146 -26.73 4.33 16.13
C TYR A 146 -25.37 4.48 16.81
N ASN A 147 -25.37 4.56 18.15
CA ASN A 147 -24.12 4.72 18.91
C ASN A 147 -23.14 3.57 18.66
N LEU A 148 -23.63 2.33 18.56
CA LEU A 148 -22.82 1.16 18.23
C LEU A 148 -22.24 1.23 16.81
N VAL A 149 -23.07 1.57 15.81
CA VAL A 149 -22.62 1.66 14.41
C VAL A 149 -21.70 2.86 14.20
N ASN A 150 -21.93 3.97 14.89
CA ASN A 150 -21.08 5.16 14.87
C ASN A 150 -19.69 4.88 15.45
N MET A 151 -19.60 4.04 16.49
CA MET A 151 -18.33 3.54 16.99
C MET A 151 -17.59 2.73 15.91
N PHE A 152 -18.29 1.87 15.16
CA PHE A 152 -17.65 1.10 14.08
C PHE A 152 -17.18 2.01 12.92
N SER A 153 -17.99 3.01 12.56
CA SER A 153 -17.73 3.91 11.44
C SER A 153 -16.53 4.82 11.66
N ASN A 154 -16.24 5.21 12.90
CA ASN A 154 -15.13 6.12 13.20
C ASN A 154 -13.85 5.39 13.66
N THR A 155 -13.88 4.07 13.87
CA THR A 155 -12.79 3.28 14.47
C THR A 155 -11.48 3.43 13.69
N ALA A 156 -11.48 3.18 12.37
CA ALA A 156 -10.22 3.19 11.61
C ALA A 156 -9.63 4.60 11.47
N LEU A 157 -10.45 5.66 11.48
CA LEU A 157 -9.98 7.05 11.51
C LEU A 157 -9.39 7.40 12.88
N THR A 158 -10.02 6.94 13.96
CA THR A 158 -9.55 7.12 15.35
C THR A 158 -8.20 6.47 15.57
N PHE A 159 -8.03 5.25 15.07
CA PHE A 159 -6.79 4.47 15.19
C PHE A 159 -5.90 4.56 13.95
N LEU A 160 -6.15 5.53 13.05
CA LEU A 160 -5.38 5.72 11.82
C LEU A 160 -3.86 5.83 12.09
N PRO A 161 -3.39 6.53 13.15
CA PRO A 161 -1.98 6.54 13.51
C PRO A 161 -1.35 5.15 13.73
N ILE A 162 -2.09 4.19 14.31
CA ILE A 162 -1.59 2.82 14.52
C ILE A 162 -1.46 2.09 13.18
N LEU A 163 -2.49 2.19 12.33
CA LEU A 163 -2.49 1.58 11.01
C LEU A 163 -1.34 2.11 10.15
N ILE A 164 -1.14 3.43 10.14
CA ILE A 164 -0.03 4.10 9.45
C ILE A 164 1.30 3.63 10.02
N ALA A 165 1.42 3.53 11.35
CA ALA A 165 2.67 3.18 11.97
C ALA A 165 3.13 1.75 11.65
N ILE A 166 2.20 0.79 11.59
CA ILE A 166 2.48 -0.58 11.17
C ILE A 166 3.00 -0.61 9.73
N SER A 167 2.29 0.05 8.81
CA SER A 167 2.69 0.09 7.41
C SER A 167 4.01 0.85 7.22
N ALA A 168 4.21 1.98 7.92
CA ALA A 168 5.43 2.76 7.88
C ALA A 168 6.63 1.95 8.39
N ALA A 169 6.49 1.22 9.50
CA ALA A 169 7.55 0.37 10.01
C ALA A 169 7.94 -0.72 8.99
N LYS A 170 6.95 -1.33 8.33
CA LYS A 170 7.20 -2.29 7.25
C LYS A 170 7.96 -1.66 6.07
N ILE A 171 7.57 -0.45 5.65
CA ILE A 171 8.22 0.26 4.53
C ILE A 171 9.63 0.73 4.88
N PHE A 172 9.85 1.20 6.11
CA PHE A 172 11.16 1.61 6.58
C PHE A 172 12.03 0.43 7.05
N GLY A 173 11.49 -0.80 7.04
CA GLY A 173 12.18 -2.04 7.36
C GLY A 173 12.55 -2.19 8.84
N GLY A 174 11.73 -1.69 9.75
CA GLY A 174 11.83 -1.94 11.19
C GLY A 174 10.71 -2.86 11.70
N ASN A 175 10.67 -3.09 13.01
CA ASN A 175 9.67 -3.97 13.61
C ASN A 175 8.27 -3.33 13.61
N ILE A 176 7.31 -4.03 13.01
CA ILE A 176 5.93 -3.55 12.87
C ILE A 176 5.20 -3.35 14.19
N TYR A 177 5.52 -4.15 15.21
CA TYR A 177 4.91 -4.04 16.54
C TYR A 177 5.48 -2.86 17.30
N LEU A 178 6.79 -2.59 17.18
CA LEU A 178 7.39 -1.37 17.74
C LEU A 178 6.84 -0.12 17.05
N GLY A 179 6.63 -0.20 15.72
CA GLY A 179 5.90 0.82 14.97
C GLY A 179 4.51 1.05 15.55
N ALA A 180 3.72 -0.02 15.71
CA ALA A 180 2.39 0.06 16.30
C ALA A 180 2.41 0.72 17.69
N VAL A 181 3.40 0.40 18.53
CA VAL A 181 3.58 1.01 19.85
C VAL A 181 3.82 2.53 19.75
N ILE A 182 4.64 3.00 18.80
CA ILE A 182 4.80 4.45 18.56
C ILE A 182 3.46 5.09 18.17
N GLY A 183 2.70 4.44 17.28
CA GLY A 183 1.35 4.89 16.93
C GLY A 183 0.43 4.97 18.16
N MET A 184 0.43 3.94 19.01
CA MET A 184 -0.38 3.88 20.23
C MET A 184 0.02 4.94 21.26
N ILE A 185 1.32 5.22 21.43
CA ILE A 185 1.81 6.29 22.31
C ILE A 185 1.23 7.64 21.88
N MET A 186 1.27 7.93 20.57
CA MET A 186 0.83 9.23 20.04
C MET A 186 -0.68 9.44 20.10
N ILE A 187 -1.49 8.40 20.37
CA ILE A 187 -2.94 8.51 20.59
C ILE A 187 -3.39 7.84 21.90
N HIS A 188 -2.49 7.72 22.88
CA HIS A 188 -2.77 7.01 24.12
C HIS A 188 -3.97 7.63 24.86
N PRO A 189 -4.86 6.84 25.50
CA PRO A 189 -6.04 7.36 26.20
C PRO A 189 -5.76 8.35 27.35
N SER A 190 -4.53 8.39 27.86
CA SER A 190 -4.09 9.42 28.83
C SER A 190 -3.88 10.81 28.21
N LEU A 191 -3.78 10.89 26.88
CA LEU A 191 -3.73 12.14 26.14
C LEU A 191 -5.15 12.64 25.87
N VAL A 192 -5.36 13.96 25.91
CA VAL A 192 -6.65 14.53 25.49
C VAL A 192 -6.80 14.34 23.98
N ASN A 193 -7.96 13.87 23.54
CA ASN A 193 -8.22 13.61 22.12
C ASN A 193 -8.12 14.91 21.30
N ALA A 194 -7.37 14.88 20.19
CA ALA A 194 -7.15 16.07 19.36
C ALA A 194 -8.46 16.69 18.82
N TRP A 195 -9.46 15.87 18.49
CA TRP A 195 -10.74 16.36 17.98
C TRP A 195 -11.58 17.03 19.06
N THR A 196 -11.47 16.59 20.32
CA THR A 196 -12.15 17.29 21.43
C THR A 196 -11.48 18.63 21.72
N VAL A 197 -10.15 18.73 21.58
CA VAL A 197 -9.41 20.00 21.70
C VAL A 197 -9.79 20.96 20.58
N ALA A 198 -9.92 20.48 19.34
CA ALA A 198 -10.41 21.27 18.21
C ALA A 198 -11.82 21.84 18.45
N SER A 199 -12.63 21.15 19.26
CA SER A 199 -13.97 21.57 19.68
C SER A 199 -13.97 22.44 20.95
N GLY A 200 -12.81 22.86 21.44
CA GLY A 200 -12.68 23.81 22.57
C GLY A 200 -12.34 23.18 23.92
N ALA A 201 -12.02 21.89 24.00
CA ALA A 201 -11.56 21.28 25.25
C ALA A 201 -10.18 21.83 25.66
N GLU A 202 -10.02 22.15 26.94
CA GLU A 202 -8.76 22.60 27.49
C GLU A 202 -7.73 21.47 27.58
N THR A 203 -6.44 21.82 27.47
CA THR A 203 -5.32 20.88 27.65
C THR A 203 -4.39 21.37 28.75
N THR A 204 -3.77 20.42 29.45
CA THR A 204 -2.73 20.70 30.45
C THR A 204 -1.34 20.50 29.86
N THR A 205 -0.30 20.93 30.58
CA THR A 205 1.09 20.60 30.19
C THR A 205 1.40 19.16 30.59
N LEU A 206 1.71 18.32 29.61
CA LEU A 206 2.15 16.93 29.83
C LEU A 206 3.57 16.88 30.40
N TRP A 207 4.46 17.70 29.84
CA TRP A 207 5.86 17.79 30.25
C TRP A 207 6.43 19.15 29.88
N SER A 208 7.39 19.64 30.66
CA SER A 208 8.07 20.90 30.40
C SER A 208 9.58 20.75 30.55
N TRP A 209 10.33 21.24 29.57
CA TRP A 209 11.77 21.40 29.71
C TRP A 209 12.09 22.75 30.31
N PHE A 210 12.45 22.73 31.60
CA PHE A 210 12.92 23.91 32.34
C PHE A 210 11.95 25.10 32.31
N GLY A 211 10.65 24.87 32.09
CA GLY A 211 9.64 25.91 31.94
C GLY A 211 9.64 26.62 30.57
N ALA A 212 10.60 26.33 29.69
CA ALA A 212 10.79 27.01 28.42
C ALA A 212 10.14 26.29 27.22
N TRP A 213 10.04 24.96 27.27
CA TRP A 213 9.42 24.15 26.22
C TRP A 213 8.33 23.27 26.80
N ASN A 214 7.08 23.71 26.66
CA ASN A 214 5.91 23.03 27.19
C ASN A 214 5.27 22.13 26.12
N ILE A 215 5.08 20.86 26.46
CA ILE A 215 4.41 19.87 25.63
C ILE A 215 2.97 19.78 26.12
N ALA A 216 2.01 20.06 25.24
CA ALA A 216 0.59 19.93 25.56
C ALA A 216 0.18 18.47 25.72
N ASN A 217 -0.73 18.20 26.65
CA ASN A 217 -1.33 16.89 26.87
C ASN A 217 -2.41 16.60 25.81
N VAL A 218 -1.99 16.48 24.55
CA VAL A 218 -2.89 16.24 23.41
C VAL A 218 -2.37 15.09 22.56
N GLY A 219 -3.30 14.28 22.08
CA GLY A 219 -3.02 13.20 21.12
C GLY A 219 -2.84 13.73 19.71
N TYR A 220 -2.42 12.84 18.81
CA TYR A 220 -2.18 13.14 17.40
C TYR A 220 -3.14 12.35 16.51
N GLN A 221 -4.41 12.22 16.94
CA GLN A 221 -5.46 11.60 16.14
C GLN A 221 -5.59 12.33 14.80
N GLY A 222 -5.75 11.58 13.70
CA GLY A 222 -5.84 12.14 12.34
C GLY A 222 -4.54 12.70 11.74
N HIS A 223 -3.44 12.77 12.50
CA HIS A 223 -2.17 13.29 11.98
C HIS A 223 -1.40 12.18 11.24
N VAL A 224 -1.02 12.43 10.00
CA VAL A 224 -0.33 11.43 9.16
C VAL A 224 1.20 11.62 9.21
N ILE A 225 1.66 12.84 8.93
CA ILE A 225 3.09 13.13 8.77
C ILE A 225 3.87 12.93 10.08
N PRO A 226 3.40 13.43 11.25
CA PRO A 226 4.09 13.20 12.53
C PRO A 226 4.32 11.71 12.83
N ILE A 227 3.36 10.85 12.51
CA ILE A 227 3.45 9.41 12.75
C ILE A 227 4.50 8.77 11.85
N ILE A 228 4.47 9.07 10.55
CA ILE A 228 5.43 8.54 9.59
C ILE A 228 6.86 8.93 9.98
N LEU A 229 7.07 10.19 10.38
CA LEU A 229 8.39 10.67 10.82
C LEU A 229 8.84 10.00 12.13
N SER A 230 7.94 9.84 13.09
CA SER A 230 8.25 9.20 14.38
C SER A 230 8.61 7.73 14.21
N VAL A 231 7.93 7.02 13.30
CA VAL A 231 8.21 5.62 13.00
C VAL A 231 9.48 5.48 12.16
N TRP A 232 9.72 6.37 11.20
CA TRP A 232 10.99 6.43 10.48
C TRP A 232 12.18 6.61 11.43
N LEU A 233 12.05 7.50 12.41
CA LEU A 233 13.04 7.73 13.45
C LEU A 233 13.23 6.47 14.31
N MET A 234 12.13 5.84 14.74
CA MET A 234 12.18 4.58 15.49
C MET A 234 12.93 3.49 14.71
N CYS A 235 12.58 3.23 13.45
CA CYS A 235 13.27 2.24 12.63
C CYS A 235 14.75 2.58 12.41
N THR A 236 15.09 3.87 12.34
CA THR A 236 16.48 4.32 12.21
C THR A 236 17.28 4.06 13.50
N ILE A 237 16.67 4.30 14.66
CA ILE A 237 17.28 4.03 15.98
C ILE A 237 17.43 2.51 16.16
N GLU A 238 16.38 1.75 15.92
CA GLU A 238 16.33 0.29 16.02
C GLU A 238 17.46 -0.36 15.21
N LYS A 239 17.57 -0.02 13.92
CA LYS A 239 18.64 -0.54 13.04
C LYS A 239 20.04 -0.17 13.48
N LYS A 240 20.22 0.98 14.13
CA LYS A 240 21.52 1.38 14.69
C LYS A 240 21.82 0.61 15.96
N LEU A 241 20.83 0.42 16.83
CA LEU A 241 20.98 -0.33 18.07
C LEU A 241 21.33 -1.80 17.81
N HIS A 242 20.68 -2.46 16.84
CA HIS A 242 21.07 -3.83 16.43
C HIS A 242 22.54 -3.97 16.00
N LYS A 243 23.22 -2.87 15.61
CA LYS A 243 24.64 -2.87 15.25
C LYS A 243 25.57 -2.56 16.43
N ILE A 244 25.04 -1.93 17.48
CA ILE A 244 25.82 -1.40 18.62
C ILE A 244 25.66 -2.31 19.84
N VAL A 245 24.47 -2.86 20.05
CA VAL A 245 24.12 -3.66 21.21
C VAL A 245 24.66 -5.09 21.03
N PRO A 246 25.38 -5.64 22.02
CA PRO A 246 25.79 -7.04 21.98
C PRO A 246 24.59 -7.99 21.88
N GLU A 247 24.74 -9.10 21.15
CA GLU A 247 23.67 -10.06 20.84
C GLU A 247 22.90 -10.54 22.08
N MET A 248 23.59 -10.77 23.20
CA MET A 248 22.99 -11.18 24.49
C MET A 248 21.95 -10.18 25.03
N PHE A 249 22.09 -8.89 24.68
CA PHE A 249 21.26 -7.81 25.19
C PHE A 249 20.28 -7.25 24.15
N ASP A 250 20.46 -7.60 22.87
CA ASP A 250 19.72 -7.04 21.75
C ASP A 250 18.21 -7.25 21.88
N LEU A 251 17.80 -8.44 22.36
CA LEU A 251 16.39 -8.82 22.52
C LEU A 251 15.60 -7.89 23.47
N PHE A 252 16.25 -7.23 24.43
CA PHE A 252 15.58 -6.35 25.38
C PHE A 252 16.01 -4.88 25.30
N VAL A 253 17.29 -4.59 25.08
CA VAL A 253 17.79 -3.20 25.01
C VAL A 253 17.32 -2.53 23.72
N THR A 254 17.41 -3.21 22.58
CA THR A 254 17.10 -2.59 21.29
C THR A 254 15.62 -2.18 21.20
N PRO A 255 14.64 -3.05 21.49
CA PRO A 255 13.23 -2.65 21.52
C PRO A 255 12.92 -1.56 22.55
N LEU A 256 13.46 -1.69 23.77
CA LEU A 256 13.23 -0.72 24.85
C LEU A 256 13.73 0.67 24.48
N CYS A 257 14.99 0.78 24.07
CA CYS A 257 15.61 2.06 23.71
C CYS A 257 15.01 2.64 22.44
N SER A 258 14.64 1.82 21.45
CA SER A 258 13.99 2.30 20.22
C SER A 258 12.67 2.98 20.52
N VAL A 259 11.80 2.33 21.30
CA VAL A 259 10.49 2.90 21.67
C VAL A 259 10.66 4.10 22.59
N LEU A 260 11.50 3.99 23.63
CA LEU A 260 11.69 5.06 24.61
C LEU A 260 12.23 6.33 23.95
N ILE A 261 13.31 6.22 23.17
CA ILE A 261 13.95 7.37 22.54
C ILE A 261 13.05 7.94 21.44
N ALA A 262 12.50 7.10 20.56
CA ALA A 262 11.67 7.57 19.47
C ALA A 262 10.35 8.16 19.97
N GLY A 263 9.67 7.51 20.93
CA GLY A 263 8.44 8.02 21.54
C GLY A 263 8.66 9.35 22.27
N PHE A 264 9.78 9.48 22.99
CA PHE A 264 10.13 10.72 23.67
C PHE A 264 10.42 11.86 22.68
N ILE A 265 11.16 11.59 21.59
CA ILE A 265 11.40 12.56 20.53
C ILE A 265 10.11 12.92 19.79
N ALA A 266 9.24 11.94 19.54
CA ALA A 266 7.96 12.14 18.89
C ALA A 266 7.09 13.13 19.68
N MET A 267 6.93 12.90 20.99
CA MET A 267 6.10 13.77 21.84
C MET A 267 6.77 15.11 22.14
N THR A 268 8.10 15.16 22.25
CA THR A 268 8.82 16.39 22.63
C THR A 268 9.02 17.34 21.46
N PHE A 269 9.35 16.81 20.28
CA PHE A 269 9.78 17.63 19.15
C PHE A 269 8.81 17.49 17.98
N VAL A 270 8.61 16.27 17.47
CA VAL A 270 7.83 16.07 16.24
C VAL A 270 6.42 16.61 16.39
N GLY A 271 5.74 16.24 17.48
CA GLY A 271 4.38 16.68 17.76
C GLY A 271 4.23 18.20 17.89
N PRO A 272 4.90 18.86 18.85
CA PRO A 272 4.79 20.31 19.04
C PRO A 272 5.21 21.13 17.81
N ILE A 273 6.24 20.69 17.07
CA ILE A 273 6.63 21.37 15.82
C ILE A 273 5.49 21.32 14.80
N PHE A 274 4.84 20.17 14.64
CA PHE A 274 3.72 20.07 13.70
C PHE A 274 2.48 20.82 14.20
N ALA A 275 2.17 20.79 15.49
CA ALA A 275 1.09 21.61 16.06
C ALA A 275 1.31 23.12 15.81
N GLN A 276 2.58 23.58 15.86
CA GLN A 276 2.92 24.96 15.52
C GLN A 276 2.72 25.25 14.02
N ILE A 277 3.11 24.31 13.15
CA ILE A 277 2.86 24.41 11.69
C ILE A 277 1.36 24.50 11.43
N GLU A 278 0.54 23.69 12.10
CA GLU A 278 -0.91 23.71 11.98
C GLU A 278 -1.51 25.03 12.43
N THR A 279 -0.98 25.62 13.49
CA THR A 279 -1.38 26.97 13.93
C THR A 279 -1.10 28.00 12.84
N TRP A 280 0.06 27.94 12.16
CA TRP A 280 0.37 28.83 11.05
C TRP A 280 -0.55 28.60 9.84
N VAL A 281 -0.86 27.34 9.53
CA VAL A 281 -1.83 26.99 8.49
C VAL A 281 -3.20 27.57 8.82
N LEU A 282 -3.65 27.45 10.07
CA LEU A 282 -4.91 28.01 10.55
C LEU A 282 -4.95 29.54 10.44
N SER A 283 -3.89 30.22 10.85
CA SER A 283 -3.77 31.68 10.72
C SER A 283 -3.75 32.12 9.25
N GLY A 284 -3.03 31.39 8.39
CA GLY A 284 -3.00 31.64 6.95
C GLY A 284 -4.37 31.44 6.31
N ALA A 285 -5.08 30.37 6.67
CA ALA A 285 -6.44 30.10 6.24
C ALA A 285 -7.40 31.24 6.62
N LYS A 286 -7.37 31.70 7.87
CA LYS A 286 -8.15 32.86 8.35
C LYS A 286 -7.84 34.13 7.56
N ALA A 287 -6.58 34.37 7.23
CA ALA A 287 -6.19 35.53 6.42
C ALA A 287 -6.70 35.41 4.97
N LEU A 288 -6.55 34.23 4.35
CA LEU A 288 -6.97 33.99 2.97
C LEU A 288 -8.46 34.21 2.77
N ILE A 289 -9.31 33.73 3.67
CA ILE A 289 -10.77 33.85 3.51
C ILE A 289 -11.30 35.29 3.56
N THR A 290 -10.52 36.23 4.09
CA THR A 290 -10.88 37.67 4.08
C THR A 290 -10.64 38.34 2.73
N ILE A 291 -9.93 37.68 1.81
CA ILE A 291 -9.63 38.24 0.49
C ILE A 291 -10.92 38.21 -0.37
N PRO A 292 -11.37 39.37 -0.89
CA PRO A 292 -12.65 39.50 -1.56
C PRO A 292 -12.69 38.85 -2.95
N PHE A 293 -13.86 38.93 -3.60
CA PHE A 293 -14.12 38.48 -4.98
C PHE A 293 -13.87 36.99 -5.23
N GLY A 294 -13.97 36.16 -4.19
CA GLY A 294 -13.75 34.71 -4.28
C GLY A 294 -12.29 34.29 -4.42
N VAL A 295 -11.33 35.22 -4.44
CA VAL A 295 -9.90 34.90 -4.55
C VAL A 295 -9.40 34.14 -3.33
N GLY A 296 -9.81 34.58 -2.13
CA GLY A 296 -9.49 33.90 -0.89
C GLY A 296 -9.97 32.45 -0.86
N ALA A 297 -11.23 32.24 -1.23
CA ALA A 297 -11.83 30.93 -1.32
C ALA A 297 -11.23 30.07 -2.44
N PHE A 298 -10.87 30.66 -3.59
CA PHE A 298 -10.16 29.97 -4.68
C PHE A 298 -8.83 29.38 -4.17
N LEU A 299 -8.01 30.20 -3.53
CA LEU A 299 -6.73 29.74 -2.97
C LEU A 299 -6.96 28.66 -1.92
N MET A 300 -7.88 28.91 -0.98
CA MET A 300 -8.12 27.97 0.11
C MET A 300 -8.71 26.64 -0.37
N GLY A 301 -9.63 26.64 -1.34
CA GLY A 301 -10.18 25.43 -1.96
C GLY A 301 -9.10 24.60 -2.66
N GLY A 302 -8.09 25.26 -3.25
CA GLY A 302 -6.92 24.58 -3.83
C GLY A 302 -5.98 24.01 -2.78
N PHE A 303 -5.73 24.73 -1.69
CA PHE A 303 -4.83 24.32 -0.61
C PHE A 303 -5.45 23.37 0.41
N TYR A 304 -6.77 23.23 0.44
CA TYR A 304 -7.47 22.42 1.43
C TYR A 304 -6.99 20.95 1.45
N ALA A 305 -6.92 20.29 0.29
CA ALA A 305 -6.50 18.89 0.22
C ALA A 305 -5.06 18.63 0.73
N PRO A 306 -4.06 19.48 0.44
CA PRO A 306 -2.76 19.44 1.14
C PRO A 306 -2.86 19.51 2.67
N THR A 307 -3.79 20.28 3.23
CA THR A 307 -3.98 20.36 4.68
C THR A 307 -4.66 19.11 5.26
N VAL A 308 -5.44 18.38 4.45
CA VAL A 308 -5.95 17.05 4.81
C VAL A 308 -4.81 16.04 4.88
N LEU A 309 -3.90 16.04 3.88
CA LEU A 309 -2.69 15.21 3.89
C LEU A 309 -1.82 15.46 5.13
N ALA A 310 -1.74 16.71 5.58
CA ALA A 310 -0.98 17.08 6.77
C ALA A 310 -1.66 16.73 8.09
N GLY A 311 -2.99 16.54 8.12
CA GLY A 311 -3.80 16.41 9.34
C GLY A 311 -4.35 17.74 9.88
N ALA A 312 -3.81 18.87 9.41
CA ALA A 312 -4.15 20.23 9.86
C ALA A 312 -5.64 20.61 9.68
N HIS A 313 -6.35 19.97 8.74
CA HIS A 313 -7.72 20.32 8.40
C HIS A 313 -8.74 20.20 9.55
N HIS A 314 -8.48 19.36 10.56
CA HIS A 314 -9.37 19.24 11.73
C HIS A 314 -9.43 20.52 12.57
N MET A 315 -8.38 21.36 12.51
CA MET A 315 -8.33 22.63 13.23
C MET A 315 -9.34 23.65 12.67
N TYR A 316 -9.84 23.45 11.45
CA TYR A 316 -10.82 24.36 10.86
C TYR A 316 -12.18 24.32 11.55
N ASN A 317 -12.52 23.27 12.29
CA ASN A 317 -13.73 23.23 13.12
C ASN A 317 -13.80 24.43 14.08
N ALA A 318 -12.66 24.90 14.58
CA ALA A 318 -12.58 26.10 15.41
C ALA A 318 -12.95 27.39 14.63
N ILE A 319 -12.64 27.46 13.34
CA ILE A 319 -13.06 28.57 12.46
C ILE A 319 -14.57 28.51 12.27
N GLU A 320 -15.12 27.33 11.96
CA GLU A 320 -16.55 27.16 11.74
C GLU A 320 -17.38 27.57 12.96
N MET A 321 -16.99 27.11 14.15
CA MET A 321 -17.66 27.49 15.40
C MET A 321 -17.60 28.99 15.67
N MET A 322 -16.45 29.62 15.40
CA MET A 322 -16.28 31.07 15.54
C MET A 322 -17.24 31.83 14.62
N MET A 323 -17.36 31.43 13.36
CA MET A 323 -18.27 32.06 12.39
C MET A 323 -19.74 31.89 12.77
N LEU A 324 -20.12 30.67 13.18
CA LEU A 324 -21.49 30.38 13.64
C LEU A 324 -21.85 31.19 14.89
N SER A 325 -20.90 31.39 15.81
CA SER A 325 -21.12 32.22 16.99
C SER A 325 -21.21 33.71 16.69
N ASP A 326 -20.56 34.20 15.63
CA ASP A 326 -20.53 35.62 15.29
C ASP A 326 -21.84 36.06 14.62
N ASN A 327 -22.24 35.38 13.55
CA ASN A 327 -23.40 35.77 12.74
C ASN A 327 -24.27 34.60 12.26
N GLY A 328 -24.02 33.38 12.76
CA GLY A 328 -24.75 32.18 12.36
C GLY A 328 -24.41 31.66 10.96
N MET A 329 -23.46 32.27 10.24
CA MET A 329 -23.11 31.90 8.86
C MET A 329 -21.72 31.27 8.79
N ASN A 330 -21.68 29.96 8.55
CA ASN A 330 -20.44 29.23 8.27
C ASN A 330 -20.10 29.29 6.77
N ILE A 331 -19.29 30.28 6.38
CA ILE A 331 -18.79 30.42 5.00
C ILE A 331 -17.61 29.48 4.69
N TRP A 332 -17.06 28.81 5.69
CA TRP A 332 -15.94 27.87 5.54
C TRP A 332 -16.41 26.52 4.98
N MET A 333 -17.54 26.01 5.49
CA MET A 333 -18.07 24.70 5.08
C MET A 333 -18.23 24.57 3.55
N PRO A 334 -18.73 25.56 2.80
CA PRO A 334 -18.82 25.45 1.33
C PRO A 334 -17.47 25.31 0.63
N ILE A 335 -16.41 25.93 1.17
CA ILE A 335 -15.03 25.77 0.68
C ILE A 335 -14.56 24.33 0.92
N ALA A 336 -14.79 23.81 2.13
CA ALA A 336 -14.47 22.42 2.49
C ALA A 336 -15.24 21.42 1.60
N THR A 337 -16.54 21.64 1.37
CA THR A 337 -17.33 20.84 0.43
C THR A 337 -16.72 20.84 -0.95
N ALA A 338 -16.39 22.01 -1.51
CA ALA A 338 -15.82 22.11 -2.85
C ALA A 338 -14.54 21.27 -2.98
N ALA A 339 -13.64 21.36 -2.00
CA ALA A 339 -12.43 20.54 -1.95
C ALA A 339 -12.74 19.04 -1.85
N ASN A 340 -13.71 18.67 -1.01
CA ASN A 340 -14.06 17.27 -0.78
C ASN A 340 -14.64 16.59 -2.02
N VAL A 341 -15.64 17.22 -2.65
CA VAL A 341 -16.28 16.67 -3.84
C VAL A 341 -15.35 16.70 -5.05
N ALA A 342 -14.43 17.68 -5.12
CA ALA A 342 -13.41 17.72 -6.15
C ALA A 342 -12.42 16.54 -6.04
N GLN A 343 -11.97 16.18 -4.83
CA GLN A 343 -11.15 14.99 -4.63
C GLN A 343 -11.93 13.70 -4.97
N GLY A 344 -13.21 13.65 -4.63
CA GLY A 344 -14.12 12.57 -5.02
C GLY A 344 -14.27 12.44 -6.53
N ALA A 345 -14.49 13.54 -7.25
CA ALA A 345 -14.62 13.57 -8.70
C ALA A 345 -13.31 13.23 -9.43
N ALA A 346 -12.16 13.65 -8.89
CA ALA A 346 -10.86 13.24 -9.42
C ALA A 346 -10.64 11.72 -9.30
N ALA A 347 -11.03 11.12 -8.18
CA ALA A 347 -11.01 9.66 -7.98
C ALA A 347 -12.05 8.94 -8.86
N LEU A 348 -13.21 9.56 -9.09
CA LEU A 348 -14.24 9.04 -10.01
C LEU A 348 -13.68 8.92 -11.42
N ALA A 349 -13.01 9.98 -11.91
CA ALA A 349 -12.35 9.98 -13.20
C ALA A 349 -11.33 8.85 -13.34
N VAL A 350 -10.52 8.60 -12.29
CA VAL A 350 -9.60 7.45 -12.24
C VAL A 350 -10.37 6.13 -12.33
N SER A 351 -11.45 5.97 -11.55
CA SER A 351 -12.24 4.73 -11.52
C SER A 351 -12.90 4.41 -12.87
N LEU A 352 -13.30 5.43 -13.63
CA LEU A 352 -13.94 5.29 -14.93
C LEU A 352 -12.92 5.15 -16.07
N LYS A 353 -11.74 5.79 -15.95
CA LYS A 353 -10.69 5.75 -16.96
C LYS A 353 -9.80 4.50 -16.86
N THR A 354 -9.61 3.95 -15.67
CA THR A 354 -8.71 2.81 -15.46
C THR A 354 -9.26 1.48 -15.98
N LYS A 355 -8.39 0.67 -16.58
CA LYS A 355 -8.67 -0.71 -16.99
C LYS A 355 -8.35 -1.73 -15.90
N ASN A 356 -7.65 -1.33 -14.83
CA ASN A 356 -7.24 -2.24 -13.77
C ASN A 356 -8.39 -2.49 -12.78
N ASN A 357 -8.89 -3.73 -12.71
CA ASN A 357 -10.00 -4.12 -11.83
C ASN A 357 -9.74 -3.82 -10.34
N LYS A 358 -8.51 -4.00 -9.83
CA LYS A 358 -8.17 -3.67 -8.43
C LYS A 358 -8.26 -2.18 -8.18
N THR A 359 -7.76 -1.37 -9.11
CA THR A 359 -7.83 0.10 -9.01
C THR A 359 -9.28 0.56 -9.09
N LYS A 360 -10.07 0.01 -10.01
CA LYS A 360 -11.50 0.31 -10.15
C LYS A 360 -12.31 -0.05 -8.91
N ALA A 361 -12.08 -1.24 -8.34
CA ALA A 361 -12.77 -1.73 -7.14
C ALA A 361 -12.52 -0.86 -5.91
N MET A 362 -11.36 -0.20 -5.80
CA MET A 362 -11.09 0.73 -4.69
C MET A 362 -11.46 2.18 -5.01
N ALA A 363 -11.23 2.63 -6.25
CA ALA A 363 -11.38 4.05 -6.61
C ALA A 363 -12.83 4.51 -6.62
N LEU A 364 -13.78 3.65 -7.03
CA LEU A 364 -15.19 4.00 -7.04
C LEU A 364 -15.75 4.17 -5.61
N PRO A 365 -15.62 3.19 -4.68
CA PRO A 365 -16.07 3.39 -3.29
C PRO A 365 -15.37 4.57 -2.59
N ALA A 366 -14.07 4.75 -2.83
CA ALA A 366 -13.32 5.88 -2.29
C ALA A 366 -13.88 7.23 -2.79
N SER A 367 -14.21 7.31 -4.09
CA SER A 367 -14.86 8.47 -4.69
C SER A 367 -16.22 8.77 -4.06
N LEU A 368 -17.07 7.75 -3.88
CA LEU A 368 -18.38 7.91 -3.25
C LEU A 368 -18.27 8.39 -1.81
N SER A 369 -17.32 7.86 -1.04
CA SER A 369 -17.03 8.31 0.32
C SER A 369 -16.66 9.80 0.36
N ALA A 370 -15.84 10.27 -0.59
CA ALA A 370 -15.46 11.69 -0.68
C ALA A 370 -16.63 12.60 -1.07
N PHE A 371 -17.54 12.15 -1.94
CA PHE A 371 -18.79 12.87 -2.20
C PHE A 371 -19.68 12.96 -0.96
N MET A 372 -19.59 12.03 -0.02
CA MET A 372 -20.29 12.08 1.28
C MET A 372 -19.55 12.91 2.35
N GLY A 373 -18.43 13.56 1.99
CA GLY A 373 -17.66 14.41 2.90
C GLY A 373 -16.48 13.72 3.58
N ILE A 374 -16.25 12.42 3.33
CA ILE A 374 -15.11 11.67 3.90
C ILE A 374 -14.06 11.43 2.81
N THR A 375 -13.01 12.23 2.80
CA THR A 375 -12.11 12.34 1.63
C THR A 375 -10.86 11.49 1.73
N GLU A 376 -10.52 11.02 2.91
CA GLU A 376 -9.33 10.23 3.22
C GLU A 376 -9.20 9.01 2.30
N PRO A 377 -10.27 8.22 2.05
CA PRO A 377 -10.19 7.11 1.11
C PRO A 377 -9.81 7.53 -0.31
N ALA A 378 -10.30 8.66 -0.80
CA ALA A 378 -9.99 9.16 -2.15
C ALA A 378 -8.59 9.77 -2.23
N ILE A 379 -8.23 10.62 -1.27
CA ILE A 379 -6.93 11.30 -1.22
C ILE A 379 -5.81 10.27 -1.11
N PHE A 380 -5.86 9.43 -0.08
CA PHE A 380 -4.78 8.49 0.22
C PHE A 380 -4.85 7.22 -0.62
N GLY A 381 -6.07 6.73 -0.88
CA GLY A 381 -6.24 5.46 -1.60
C GLY A 381 -6.08 5.54 -3.10
N VAL A 382 -6.29 6.72 -3.68
CA VAL A 382 -6.29 6.92 -5.14
C VAL A 382 -5.44 8.10 -5.55
N ASN A 383 -5.77 9.31 -5.09
CA ASN A 383 -5.32 10.53 -5.75
C ASN A 383 -3.82 10.80 -5.55
N ILE A 384 -3.31 10.65 -4.32
CA ILE A 384 -1.88 10.79 -4.01
C ILE A 384 -1.06 9.68 -4.69
N ARG A 385 -1.58 8.45 -4.71
CA ARG A 385 -0.90 7.30 -5.32
C ARG A 385 -0.53 7.54 -6.78
N TYR A 386 -1.42 8.18 -7.53
CA TYR A 386 -1.19 8.51 -8.95
C TYR A 386 -0.71 9.95 -9.17
N GLY A 387 -0.68 10.77 -8.11
CA GLY A 387 -0.18 12.16 -8.07
C GLY A 387 -1.03 13.16 -8.85
N LYS A 388 -1.26 12.92 -10.14
CA LYS A 388 -2.01 13.82 -11.02
C LYS A 388 -3.48 13.98 -10.62
N PRO A 389 -4.21 12.94 -10.20
CA PRO A 389 -5.60 13.11 -9.75
C PRO A 389 -5.69 14.00 -8.49
N PHE A 390 -4.68 13.99 -7.61
CA PHE A 390 -4.66 14.89 -6.45
C PHE A 390 -4.61 16.35 -6.87
N ILE A 391 -3.76 16.69 -7.83
CA ILE A 391 -3.66 18.04 -8.41
C ILE A 391 -4.97 18.43 -9.10
N ALA A 392 -5.59 17.51 -9.85
CA ALA A 392 -6.88 17.75 -10.47
C ALA A 392 -7.98 18.08 -9.43
N GLY A 393 -8.00 17.35 -8.31
CA GLY A 393 -8.89 17.66 -7.19
C GLY A 393 -8.61 19.02 -6.57
N MET A 394 -7.35 19.47 -6.47
CA MET A 394 -7.03 20.83 -6.01
C MET A 394 -7.56 21.91 -6.98
N ILE A 395 -7.43 21.69 -8.29
CA ILE A 395 -7.92 22.62 -9.31
C ILE A 395 -9.46 22.74 -9.24
N GLY A 396 -10.17 21.60 -9.13
CA GLY A 396 -11.62 21.63 -8.95
C GLY A 396 -12.05 22.24 -7.63
N GLY A 397 -11.34 21.95 -6.54
CA GLY A 397 -11.60 22.53 -5.22
C GLY A 397 -11.48 24.05 -5.24
N ALA A 398 -10.44 24.58 -5.88
CA ALA A 398 -10.25 26.02 -6.08
C ALA A 398 -11.40 26.65 -6.89
N ALA A 399 -11.76 26.05 -8.02
CA ALA A 399 -12.83 26.55 -8.88
C ALA A 399 -14.20 26.56 -8.16
N GLY A 400 -14.54 25.46 -7.48
CA GLY A 400 -15.79 25.36 -6.72
C GLY A 400 -15.84 26.33 -5.54
N ALA A 401 -14.77 26.43 -4.77
CA ALA A 401 -14.72 27.33 -3.61
C ALA A 401 -14.83 28.81 -4.04
N CYS A 402 -14.24 29.19 -5.17
CA CYS A 402 -14.43 30.50 -5.77
C CYS A 402 -15.91 30.81 -6.05
N VAL A 403 -16.60 29.86 -6.68
CA VAL A 403 -18.04 29.95 -6.96
C VAL A 403 -18.85 30.08 -5.67
N ALA A 404 -18.54 29.26 -4.66
CA ALA A 404 -19.21 29.32 -3.36
C ALA A 404 -19.13 30.72 -2.74
N SER A 405 -17.95 31.32 -2.77
CA SER A 405 -17.71 32.66 -2.23
C SER A 405 -18.40 33.76 -3.04
N ILE A 406 -18.34 33.70 -4.39
CA ILE A 406 -19.01 34.69 -5.26
C ILE A 406 -20.53 34.63 -5.09
N MET A 407 -21.08 33.44 -4.90
CA MET A 407 -22.52 33.23 -4.70
C MET A 407 -22.98 33.48 -3.26
N GLY A 408 -22.07 33.78 -2.33
CA GLY A 408 -22.40 34.01 -0.93
C GLY A 408 -22.98 32.78 -0.24
N VAL A 409 -22.51 31.58 -0.60
CA VAL A 409 -22.97 30.32 0.00
C VAL A 409 -22.44 30.25 1.44
N TYR A 410 -23.31 29.92 2.38
CA TYR A 410 -22.98 29.67 3.78
C TYR A 410 -23.79 28.49 4.33
N ALA A 411 -23.28 27.86 5.37
CA ALA A 411 -23.99 26.83 6.12
C ALA A 411 -24.46 27.34 7.49
N THR A 412 -25.50 26.72 8.04
CA THR A 412 -26.06 27.03 9.37
C THR A 412 -25.56 26.09 10.46
N ALA A 413 -24.68 25.14 10.12
CA ALA A 413 -24.07 24.20 11.05
C ALA A 413 -22.59 23.94 10.68
N ASN A 414 -21.89 23.20 11.54
CA ASN A 414 -20.49 22.78 11.36
C ASN A 414 -20.37 21.29 10.99
N GLY A 415 -19.21 20.89 10.48
CA GLY A 415 -18.82 19.48 10.39
C GLY A 415 -19.54 18.59 9.36
N ILE A 416 -20.47 19.13 8.57
CA ILE A 416 -21.19 18.38 7.52
C ILE A 416 -20.80 18.93 6.17
N THR A 417 -20.22 18.11 5.28
CA THR A 417 -19.76 18.51 3.95
C THR A 417 -20.26 17.58 2.85
N GLY A 418 -19.95 17.88 1.60
CA GLY A 418 -20.28 17.03 0.46
C GLY A 418 -21.79 16.96 0.19
N LEU A 419 -22.31 15.77 -0.09
CA LEU A 419 -23.72 15.57 -0.42
C LEU A 419 -24.64 15.97 0.74
N PHE A 420 -24.29 15.60 1.97
CA PHE A 420 -25.13 15.89 3.14
C PHE A 420 -25.08 17.35 3.58
N GLY A 421 -24.11 18.11 3.08
CA GLY A 421 -24.08 19.55 3.27
C GLY A 421 -25.31 20.28 2.70
N LEU A 422 -26.03 19.68 1.75
CA LEU A 422 -27.31 20.18 1.23
C LEU A 422 -28.35 20.44 2.34
N LEU A 423 -28.23 19.74 3.47
CA LEU A 423 -29.18 19.80 4.58
C LEU A 423 -28.99 21.03 5.47
N ILE A 424 -27.84 21.71 5.38
CA ILE A 424 -27.49 22.86 6.23
C ILE A 424 -27.21 24.15 5.44
N VAL A 425 -27.49 24.16 4.14
CA VAL A 425 -27.29 25.29 3.20
C VAL A 425 -28.59 25.71 2.54
N THR A 426 -29.72 25.50 3.21
CA THR A 426 -31.08 25.62 2.66
C THR A 426 -31.36 26.99 2.01
N ASP A 427 -30.78 28.05 2.56
CA ASP A 427 -30.99 29.43 2.10
C ASP A 427 -30.26 29.75 0.78
N CYS A 428 -29.21 28.98 0.46
CA CYS A 428 -28.34 29.20 -0.70
C CYS A 428 -28.18 27.94 -1.57
N LEU A 429 -29.19 27.06 -1.55
CA LEU A 429 -29.18 25.75 -2.21
C LEU A 429 -28.75 25.81 -3.69
N PRO A 430 -29.24 26.73 -4.55
CA PRO A 430 -28.79 26.81 -5.94
C PRO A 430 -27.29 27.11 -6.07
N GLY A 431 -26.76 27.99 -5.20
CA GLY A 431 -25.34 28.32 -5.20
C GLY A 431 -24.46 27.17 -4.69
N TYR A 432 -24.97 26.41 -3.72
CA TYR A 432 -24.31 25.20 -3.25
C TYR A 432 -24.27 24.11 -4.34
N LEU A 433 -25.37 23.89 -5.05
CA LEU A 433 -25.41 22.93 -6.17
C LEU A 433 -24.47 23.35 -7.30
N LEU A 434 -24.39 24.64 -7.61
CA LEU A 434 -23.42 25.14 -8.60
C LEU A 434 -21.97 24.93 -8.13
N THR A 435 -21.67 25.22 -6.86
CA THR A 435 -20.38 24.95 -6.23
C THR A 435 -19.99 23.48 -6.38
N PHE A 436 -20.91 22.58 -6.02
CA PHE A 436 -20.73 21.13 -6.11
C PHE A 436 -20.45 20.70 -7.56
N ALA A 437 -21.26 21.19 -8.50
CA ALA A 437 -21.13 20.85 -9.91
C ALA A 437 -19.81 21.36 -10.51
N VAL A 438 -19.44 22.61 -10.27
CA VAL A 438 -18.19 23.20 -10.78
C VAL A 438 -16.98 22.48 -10.21
N ALA A 439 -16.95 22.25 -8.89
CA ALA A 439 -15.86 21.50 -8.25
C ALA A 439 -15.69 20.12 -8.87
N SER A 440 -16.80 19.40 -9.04
CA SER A 440 -16.80 18.03 -9.56
C SER A 440 -16.41 17.98 -11.04
N VAL A 441 -17.01 18.81 -11.89
CA VAL A 441 -16.76 18.82 -13.34
C VAL A 441 -15.32 19.22 -13.64
N VAL A 442 -14.82 20.27 -13.00
CA VAL A 442 -13.45 20.75 -13.23
C VAL A 442 -12.43 19.70 -12.77
N ALA A 443 -12.60 19.12 -11.57
CA ALA A 443 -11.70 18.07 -11.08
C ALA A 443 -11.78 16.80 -11.93
N PHE A 444 -12.99 16.38 -12.33
CA PHE A 444 -13.19 15.22 -13.19
C PHE A 444 -12.49 15.42 -14.53
N ALA A 445 -12.73 16.54 -15.20
CA ALA A 445 -12.13 16.84 -16.51
C ALA A 445 -10.60 16.94 -16.41
N ALA A 446 -10.08 17.66 -15.42
CA ALA A 446 -8.64 17.76 -15.20
C ALA A 446 -8.02 16.39 -14.91
N SER A 447 -8.64 15.58 -14.05
CA SER A 447 -8.16 14.23 -13.73
C SER A 447 -8.22 13.34 -14.97
N TRP A 448 -9.31 13.40 -15.73
CA TRP A 448 -9.47 12.64 -16.98
C TRP A 448 -8.40 13.00 -18.02
N ILE A 449 -8.00 14.27 -18.13
CA ILE A 449 -6.95 14.69 -19.06
C ILE A 449 -5.56 14.31 -18.54
N LEU A 450 -5.28 14.57 -17.27
CA LEU A 450 -3.94 14.43 -16.69
C LEU A 450 -3.59 12.97 -16.38
N TYR A 451 -4.55 12.20 -15.84
CA TYR A 451 -4.34 10.81 -15.48
C TYR A 451 -4.12 9.96 -16.72
N ASN A 452 -2.94 9.36 -16.81
CA ASN A 452 -2.65 8.33 -17.79
C ASN A 452 -2.75 6.99 -17.09
N ASP A 453 -3.60 6.12 -17.64
CA ASP A 453 -3.68 4.73 -17.22
C ASP A 453 -2.48 3.98 -17.81
N GLU A 454 -1.28 4.36 -17.35
CA GLU A 454 -0.08 3.58 -17.60
C GLU A 454 -0.23 2.30 -16.80
N GLU A 455 -0.29 1.16 -17.50
CA GLU A 455 -0.06 -0.14 -16.89
C GLU A 455 1.33 -0.14 -16.26
N LYS A 456 1.43 0.31 -15.00
CA LYS A 456 2.49 -0.14 -14.12
C LYS A 456 2.16 -1.58 -13.75
N THR A 457 2.50 -2.49 -14.63
CA THR A 457 2.57 -3.92 -14.33
C THR A 457 3.58 -4.11 -13.19
N PRO A 458 3.20 -4.72 -12.07
CA PRO A 458 3.61 -6.08 -11.80
C PRO A 458 2.68 -6.99 -12.60
N SER A 459 3.24 -7.63 -13.63
CA SER A 459 2.71 -8.87 -14.19
C SER A 459 2.50 -9.82 -13.00
N VAL A 460 1.32 -10.39 -12.76
CA VAL A 460 0.74 -11.50 -13.53
C VAL A 460 -0.77 -11.29 -13.67
N VAL A 461 -1.24 -11.24 -14.92
CA VAL A 461 -2.65 -11.51 -15.24
C VAL A 461 -2.81 -13.03 -15.19
N VAL A 462 -3.56 -13.56 -14.22
CA VAL A 462 -4.05 -14.93 -14.29
C VAL A 462 -5.39 -14.85 -15.01
N GLU A 463 -5.44 -15.41 -16.21
CA GLU A 463 -6.68 -15.68 -16.93
C GLU A 463 -7.59 -16.57 -16.07
N THR A 464 -8.78 -16.09 -15.78
CA THR A 464 -9.85 -16.89 -15.20
C THR A 464 -10.38 -17.85 -16.27
N LYS A 465 -10.17 -19.16 -16.10
CA LYS A 465 -10.95 -20.19 -16.80
C LYS A 465 -11.61 -21.14 -15.80
N SER A 466 -12.94 -21.19 -15.93
CA SER A 466 -13.92 -22.22 -15.55
C SER A 466 -13.97 -22.68 -14.09
N GLU A 467 -15.10 -22.36 -13.44
CA GLU A 467 -15.58 -22.97 -12.20
C GLU A 467 -15.71 -24.49 -12.37
N VAL A 468 -14.81 -25.24 -11.75
CA VAL A 468 -15.02 -26.66 -11.43
C VAL A 468 -15.72 -26.72 -10.09
N ASN A 469 -16.77 -27.53 -9.97
CA ASN A 469 -17.47 -27.75 -8.71
C ASN A 469 -16.54 -28.58 -7.79
N VAL A 470 -15.96 -27.94 -6.76
CA VAL A 470 -14.97 -28.55 -5.85
C VAL A 470 -15.67 -28.95 -4.56
N ASP A 471 -15.48 -30.18 -4.10
CA ASP A 471 -16.09 -30.64 -2.84
C ASP A 471 -15.40 -30.02 -1.62
N ALA A 472 -16.19 -29.44 -0.73
CA ALA A 472 -15.74 -28.72 0.47
C ALA A 472 -14.98 -29.56 1.51
N ASP A 473 -15.07 -30.90 1.43
CA ASP A 473 -14.50 -31.85 2.37
C ASP A 473 -13.29 -32.63 1.83
N SER A 474 -12.76 -32.20 0.68
CA SER A 474 -11.78 -32.97 -0.09
C SER A 474 -10.52 -32.16 -0.42
N VAL A 475 -9.35 -32.80 -0.35
CA VAL A 475 -8.07 -32.28 -0.85
C VAL A 475 -7.72 -33.06 -2.11
N TYR A 476 -7.57 -32.33 -3.22
CA TYR A 476 -7.21 -32.93 -4.50
C TYR A 476 -5.68 -32.97 -4.69
N ALA A 477 -5.19 -33.87 -5.53
CA ALA A 477 -3.78 -34.09 -5.80
C ALA A 477 -3.13 -32.81 -6.35
N PRO A 478 -2.19 -32.19 -5.60
CA PRO A 478 -1.52 -31.00 -6.08
C PRO A 478 -0.37 -31.32 -7.03
N LEU A 479 0.06 -32.59 -7.11
CA LEU A 479 1.08 -33.07 -8.05
C LEU A 479 0.58 -34.34 -8.75
N LYS A 480 0.96 -34.48 -10.01
CA LYS A 480 0.88 -35.75 -10.74
C LYS A 480 2.05 -36.64 -10.33
N GLY A 481 1.80 -37.91 -9.99
CA GLY A 481 2.86 -38.79 -9.49
C GLY A 481 2.35 -40.03 -8.77
N GLU A 482 3.22 -40.65 -7.98
CA GLU A 482 2.90 -41.81 -7.15
C GLU A 482 2.68 -41.36 -5.70
N ILE A 483 1.49 -41.65 -5.16
CA ILE A 483 1.14 -41.39 -3.76
C ILE A 483 1.61 -42.55 -2.90
N ILE A 484 2.43 -42.25 -1.90
CA ILE A 484 2.83 -43.15 -0.82
C ILE A 484 2.23 -42.68 0.52
N PRO A 485 1.99 -43.59 1.47
CA PRO A 485 1.61 -43.22 2.83
C PRO A 485 2.62 -42.23 3.42
N LEU A 486 2.14 -41.21 4.14
CA LEU A 486 3.02 -40.22 4.75
C LEU A 486 4.01 -40.87 5.74
N THR A 487 3.59 -41.95 6.41
CA THR A 487 4.41 -42.77 7.30
C THR A 487 5.58 -43.48 6.61
N GLU A 488 5.57 -43.58 5.29
CA GLU A 488 6.65 -44.13 4.47
C GLU A 488 7.55 -43.05 3.85
N ALA A 489 7.31 -41.76 4.17
CA ALA A 489 8.17 -40.68 3.72
C ALA A 489 9.61 -40.86 4.26
N PRO A 490 10.66 -40.60 3.45
CA PRO A 490 12.05 -40.76 3.89
C PRO A 490 12.46 -39.88 5.08
N ASP A 491 11.75 -38.77 5.31
CA ASP A 491 11.99 -37.85 6.41
C ASP A 491 11.17 -38.23 7.65
N LYS A 492 11.86 -38.35 8.80
CA LYS A 492 11.25 -38.82 10.06
C LYS A 492 10.25 -37.83 10.66
N VAL A 493 10.41 -36.52 10.41
CA VAL A 493 9.48 -35.50 10.94
C VAL A 493 8.15 -35.64 10.22
N PHE A 494 8.18 -35.74 8.89
CA PHE A 494 6.98 -35.96 8.10
C PHE A 494 6.35 -37.33 8.34
N ALA A 495 7.15 -38.40 8.39
CA ALA A 495 6.67 -39.76 8.65
C ALA A 495 6.04 -39.97 10.04
N SER A 496 6.37 -39.10 11.01
CA SER A 496 5.75 -39.13 12.33
C SER A 496 4.35 -38.51 12.39
N GLU A 497 3.90 -37.87 11.31
CA GLU A 497 2.65 -37.09 11.24
C GLU A 497 2.55 -35.94 12.28
N ALA A 498 3.66 -35.54 12.91
CA ALA A 498 3.67 -34.49 13.92
C ALA A 498 3.24 -33.11 13.39
N LEU A 499 3.37 -32.88 12.08
CA LEU A 499 2.95 -31.66 11.39
C LEU A 499 1.51 -31.74 10.83
N GLY A 500 0.82 -32.86 11.06
CA GLY A 500 -0.50 -33.18 10.53
C GLY A 500 -0.52 -34.48 9.74
N LYS A 501 -1.73 -34.98 9.47
CA LYS A 501 -1.97 -36.15 8.61
C LYS A 501 -1.94 -35.75 7.14
N GLY A 502 -1.58 -36.69 6.27
CA GLY A 502 -1.55 -36.44 4.84
C GLY A 502 -0.97 -37.58 4.03
N VAL A 503 -0.35 -37.24 2.91
CA VAL A 503 0.36 -38.18 2.03
C VAL A 503 1.70 -37.58 1.59
N ALA A 504 2.58 -38.42 1.06
CA ALA A 504 3.72 -37.96 0.29
C ALA A 504 3.56 -38.39 -1.18
N ILE A 505 3.94 -37.51 -2.10
CA ILE A 505 3.82 -37.75 -3.55
C ILE A 505 5.22 -37.74 -4.16
N ASN A 506 5.57 -38.78 -4.91
CA ASN A 506 6.74 -38.79 -5.77
C ASN A 506 6.33 -38.23 -7.15
N PRO A 507 6.73 -36.98 -7.50
CA PRO A 507 6.19 -36.31 -8.68
C PRO A 507 6.70 -36.93 -9.98
N ALA A 508 5.81 -37.01 -10.98
CA ALA A 508 6.14 -37.34 -12.36
C ALA A 508 6.26 -36.09 -13.25
N GLU A 509 5.85 -34.93 -12.75
CA GLU A 509 5.92 -33.64 -13.44
C GLU A 509 6.32 -32.52 -12.46
N GLY A 510 7.20 -31.61 -12.90
CA GLY A 510 7.76 -30.50 -12.10
C GLY A 510 6.77 -29.36 -11.86
N LYS A 511 5.57 -29.66 -11.38
CA LYS A 511 4.46 -28.72 -11.26
C LYS A 511 3.57 -29.03 -10.06
N VAL A 512 3.24 -27.98 -9.31
CA VAL A 512 2.29 -27.98 -8.20
C VAL A 512 1.07 -27.15 -8.57
N VAL A 513 -0.13 -27.68 -8.35
CA VAL A 513 -1.41 -26.97 -8.52
C VAL A 513 -2.17 -26.85 -7.20
N ALA A 514 -3.12 -25.92 -7.14
CA ALA A 514 -4.00 -25.75 -5.99
C ALA A 514 -4.90 -26.98 -5.79
N PRO A 515 -4.92 -27.58 -4.59
CA PRO A 515 -5.72 -28.76 -4.30
C PRO A 515 -7.20 -28.44 -4.03
N PHE A 516 -7.58 -27.17 -3.93
CA PHE A 516 -8.94 -26.68 -3.70
C PHE A 516 -9.03 -25.18 -4.02
N ASN A 517 -10.24 -24.62 -3.97
CA ASN A 517 -10.45 -23.17 -3.95
C ASN A 517 -10.04 -22.62 -2.58
N GLY A 518 -9.26 -21.55 -2.56
CA GLY A 518 -8.74 -21.01 -1.31
C GLY A 518 -7.80 -19.83 -1.45
N THR A 519 -6.94 -19.65 -0.46
CA THR A 519 -5.99 -18.54 -0.37
C THR A 519 -4.59 -19.07 -0.06
N VAL A 520 -3.57 -18.50 -0.68
CA VAL A 520 -2.16 -18.75 -0.33
C VAL A 520 -1.87 -18.09 1.01
N ALA A 521 -1.86 -18.88 2.08
CA ALA A 521 -1.59 -18.39 3.42
C ALA A 521 -0.11 -18.01 3.60
N MET A 522 0.78 -18.79 2.98
CA MET A 522 2.22 -18.60 3.07
C MET A 522 2.91 -19.17 1.84
N LEU A 523 3.87 -18.44 1.28
CA LEU A 523 4.84 -18.94 0.32
C LEU A 523 6.22 -18.64 0.87
N TYR A 524 7.06 -19.66 1.06
CA TYR A 524 8.41 -19.46 1.60
C TYR A 524 9.30 -18.75 0.57
N ASP A 525 10.26 -17.94 1.04
CA ASP A 525 11.18 -17.16 0.17
C ASP A 525 11.97 -18.07 -0.78
N THR A 526 12.36 -19.25 -0.31
CA THR A 526 13.05 -20.28 -1.08
C THR A 526 12.10 -21.14 -1.94
N LYS A 527 10.79 -20.85 -1.93
CA LYS A 527 9.73 -21.44 -2.78
C LYS A 527 9.57 -22.97 -2.70
N HIS A 528 10.32 -23.62 -1.81
CA HIS A 528 10.28 -25.06 -1.59
C HIS A 528 8.98 -25.51 -0.90
N ALA A 529 8.26 -24.63 -0.22
CA ALA A 529 7.01 -24.96 0.45
C ALA A 529 5.95 -23.89 0.25
N ILE A 530 4.69 -24.31 0.22
CA ILE A 530 3.52 -23.43 0.11
C ILE A 530 2.41 -23.91 1.05
N GLY A 531 1.88 -22.96 1.84
CA GLY A 531 0.74 -23.15 2.74
C GLY A 531 -0.52 -22.53 2.15
N LEU A 532 -1.61 -23.30 2.14
CA LEU A 532 -2.89 -22.95 1.54
C LEU A 532 -4.00 -23.09 2.58
N VAL A 533 -4.99 -22.22 2.54
CA VAL A 533 -6.21 -22.31 3.35
C VAL A 533 -7.40 -22.39 2.40
N SER A 534 -8.18 -23.47 2.45
CA SER A 534 -9.40 -23.59 1.64
C SER A 534 -10.46 -22.59 2.10
N ASP A 535 -11.40 -22.25 1.23
CA ASP A 535 -12.53 -21.40 1.61
C ASP A 535 -13.38 -22.02 2.74
N ASP A 536 -13.30 -23.34 2.93
CA ASP A 536 -13.96 -24.13 3.98
C ASP A 536 -13.11 -24.37 5.25
N GLY A 537 -11.88 -23.85 5.28
CA GLY A 537 -11.01 -23.86 6.46
C GLY A 537 -10.02 -25.03 6.58
N ILE A 538 -9.80 -25.81 5.52
CA ILE A 538 -8.75 -26.85 5.47
C ILE A 538 -7.40 -26.15 5.25
N GLU A 539 -6.44 -26.36 6.15
CA GLU A 539 -5.08 -25.82 6.02
C GLU A 539 -4.17 -26.91 5.45
N VAL A 540 -3.58 -26.67 4.27
CA VAL A 540 -2.69 -27.63 3.60
C VAL A 540 -1.29 -27.03 3.42
N LEU A 541 -0.28 -27.78 3.85
CA LEU A 541 1.13 -27.53 3.56
C LEU A 541 1.61 -28.48 2.47
N ILE A 542 2.18 -27.94 1.39
CA ILE A 542 2.85 -28.69 0.33
C ILE A 542 4.34 -28.38 0.41
N HIS A 543 5.18 -29.37 0.65
CA HIS A 543 6.64 -29.22 0.77
C HIS A 543 7.36 -29.94 -0.38
N ILE A 544 7.79 -29.20 -1.39
CA ILE A 544 8.33 -29.71 -2.66
C ILE A 544 9.74 -30.26 -2.48
N GLY A 545 9.85 -31.59 -2.46
CA GLY A 545 11.10 -32.29 -2.19
C GLY A 545 11.57 -32.16 -0.74
N LEU A 546 12.45 -33.06 -0.30
CA LEU A 546 13.00 -33.05 1.05
C LEU A 546 14.31 -32.27 1.08
N ASP A 547 14.52 -31.46 2.13
CA ASP A 547 15.71 -30.61 2.32
C ASP A 547 15.97 -29.56 1.22
N THR A 548 15.05 -29.37 0.28
CA THR A 548 15.16 -28.44 -0.87
C THR A 548 15.18 -26.96 -0.45
N VAL A 549 14.87 -26.64 0.80
CA VAL A 549 15.13 -25.31 1.38
C VAL A 549 16.58 -24.86 1.20
N LYS A 550 17.54 -25.81 1.21
CA LYS A 550 18.98 -25.58 1.04
C LYS A 550 19.36 -25.12 -0.37
N LEU A 551 18.44 -25.21 -1.34
CA LEU A 551 18.62 -24.68 -2.69
C LEU A 551 18.38 -23.17 -2.78
N ASN A 552 18.00 -22.51 -1.68
CA ASN A 552 17.83 -21.05 -1.61
C ASN A 552 16.94 -20.45 -2.73
N GLY A 553 15.96 -21.20 -3.21
CA GLY A 553 15.03 -20.76 -4.26
C GLY A 553 15.49 -21.01 -5.69
N GLU A 554 16.68 -21.59 -5.90
CA GLU A 554 17.11 -22.09 -7.20
C GLU A 554 16.21 -23.25 -7.66
N HIS A 555 16.03 -23.37 -8.98
CA HIS A 555 15.19 -24.40 -9.61
C HIS A 555 13.69 -24.31 -9.34
N PHE A 556 13.22 -23.32 -8.58
CA PHE A 556 11.80 -23.06 -8.34
C PHE A 556 11.31 -21.77 -9.00
N LYS A 557 10.12 -21.82 -9.61
CA LYS A 557 9.40 -20.66 -10.12
C LYS A 557 7.99 -20.65 -9.54
N ALA A 558 7.71 -19.68 -8.67
CA ALA A 558 6.38 -19.42 -8.16
C ALA A 558 5.54 -18.65 -9.19
N HIS A 559 4.26 -18.98 -9.25
CA HIS A 559 3.25 -18.33 -10.11
C HIS A 559 2.17 -17.60 -9.28
N VAL A 560 2.26 -17.69 -7.97
CA VAL A 560 1.39 -17.06 -6.97
C VAL A 560 2.23 -16.36 -5.91
N ALA A 561 1.63 -15.44 -5.17
CA ALA A 561 2.19 -14.77 -4.02
C ALA A 561 1.34 -15.03 -2.76
N GLN A 562 1.93 -14.78 -1.59
CA GLN A 562 1.18 -14.81 -0.33
C GLN A 562 -0.01 -13.84 -0.37
N GLY A 563 -1.18 -14.32 0.05
CA GLY A 563 -2.46 -13.61 0.03
C GLY A 563 -3.25 -13.77 -1.26
N ASP A 564 -2.72 -14.42 -2.30
CA ASP A 564 -3.45 -14.65 -3.54
C ASP A 564 -4.60 -15.65 -3.34
N LYS A 565 -5.76 -15.37 -3.94
CA LYS A 565 -6.84 -16.35 -4.12
C LYS A 565 -6.46 -17.32 -5.23
N VAL A 566 -6.72 -18.60 -5.01
CA VAL A 566 -6.42 -19.68 -5.95
C VAL A 566 -7.66 -20.53 -6.20
N ALA A 567 -7.87 -20.90 -7.46
CA ALA A 567 -8.89 -21.89 -7.84
C ALA A 567 -8.25 -23.28 -7.88
N CYS A 568 -9.02 -24.33 -7.58
CA CYS A 568 -8.57 -25.72 -7.69
C CYS A 568 -7.99 -25.99 -9.09
N GLY A 569 -6.82 -26.63 -9.15
CA GLY A 569 -6.08 -26.89 -10.40
C GLY A 569 -5.23 -25.71 -10.91
N GLN A 570 -5.30 -24.52 -10.30
CA GLN A 570 -4.45 -23.38 -10.67
C GLN A 570 -2.98 -23.70 -10.38
N THR A 571 -2.08 -23.39 -11.32
CA THR A 571 -0.64 -23.62 -11.12
C THR A 571 -0.08 -22.69 -10.05
N LEU A 572 0.60 -23.27 -9.06
CA LEU A 572 1.18 -22.56 -7.92
C LEU A 572 2.69 -22.39 -8.05
N VAL A 573 3.40 -23.50 -8.27
CA VAL A 573 4.86 -23.54 -8.37
C VAL A 573 5.25 -24.52 -9.47
N THR A 574 6.23 -24.17 -10.29
CA THR A 574 6.91 -25.10 -11.21
C THR A 574 8.36 -25.24 -10.79
N PHE A 575 8.92 -26.44 -10.91
CA PHE A 575 10.27 -26.76 -10.46
C PHE A 575 11.01 -27.67 -11.44
N ASP A 576 12.33 -27.53 -11.51
CA ASP A 576 13.20 -28.34 -12.37
C ASP A 576 13.62 -29.62 -11.64
N MET A 577 12.96 -30.72 -11.98
CA MET A 577 13.17 -32.04 -11.36
C MET A 577 14.60 -32.56 -11.57
N ASP A 578 15.16 -32.39 -12.77
CA ASP A 578 16.48 -32.89 -13.11
C ASP A 578 17.55 -32.12 -12.35
N ALA A 579 17.41 -30.80 -12.25
CA ALA A 579 18.35 -29.97 -11.52
C ALA A 579 18.31 -30.24 -10.00
N ILE A 580 17.13 -30.41 -9.41
CA ILE A 580 16.98 -30.73 -7.99
C ILE A 580 17.57 -32.12 -7.67
N THR A 581 17.29 -33.11 -8.53
CA THR A 581 17.85 -34.47 -8.37
C THR A 581 19.37 -34.46 -8.51
N LYS A 582 19.91 -33.69 -9.48
CA LYS A 582 21.36 -33.52 -9.69
C LYS A 582 22.04 -32.81 -8.51
N ALA A 583 21.33 -31.91 -7.83
CA ALA A 583 21.79 -31.27 -6.60
C ALA A 583 21.74 -32.21 -5.37
N GLY A 584 21.22 -33.43 -5.52
CA GLY A 584 21.24 -34.47 -4.48
C GLY A 584 20.03 -34.48 -3.55
N TYR A 585 18.94 -33.79 -3.89
CA TYR A 585 17.75 -33.68 -3.05
C TYR A 585 16.61 -34.60 -3.53
N PRO A 586 15.94 -35.37 -2.64
CA PRO A 586 14.78 -36.17 -3.00
C PRO A 586 13.59 -35.29 -3.43
N LEU A 587 12.86 -35.72 -4.46
CA LEU A 587 11.66 -35.02 -4.94
C LEU A 587 10.36 -35.39 -4.19
N VAL A 588 10.43 -36.35 -3.26
CA VAL A 588 9.29 -36.77 -2.44
C VAL A 588 8.69 -35.53 -1.76
N THR A 589 7.42 -35.27 -2.05
CA THR A 589 6.73 -34.03 -1.70
C THR A 589 5.60 -34.32 -0.71
N PRO A 590 5.77 -34.02 0.60
CA PRO A 590 4.69 -34.10 1.57
C PRO A 590 3.55 -33.11 1.28
N VAL A 591 2.32 -33.61 1.38
CA VAL A 591 1.05 -32.85 1.29
C VAL A 591 0.25 -33.12 2.56
N ILE A 592 0.17 -32.13 3.43
CA ILE A 592 -0.23 -32.32 4.84
C ILE A 592 -1.38 -31.41 5.20
N VAL A 593 -2.41 -31.94 5.85
CA VAL A 593 -3.47 -31.15 6.49
C VAL A 593 -2.96 -30.69 7.85
N SER A 594 -2.43 -29.47 7.93
CA SER A 594 -1.72 -28.98 9.12
C SER A 594 -2.64 -28.71 10.32
N ASN A 595 -3.95 -28.57 10.07
CA ASN A 595 -4.97 -28.40 11.10
C ASN A 595 -5.83 -29.67 11.31
N THR A 596 -5.23 -30.85 11.15
CA THR A 596 -5.86 -32.18 11.32
C THR A 596 -6.74 -32.30 12.58
N GLN A 597 -6.31 -31.74 13.70
CA GLN A 597 -6.99 -31.74 14.99
C GLN A 597 -8.35 -31.03 15.00
N LYS A 598 -8.66 -30.21 13.99
CA LYS A 598 -9.97 -29.57 13.82
C LYS A 598 -11.02 -30.49 13.19
N PHE A 599 -10.62 -31.68 12.74
CA PHE A 599 -11.47 -32.63 12.05
C PHE A 599 -11.55 -33.94 12.85
N ALA A 600 -12.71 -34.58 12.83
CA ALA A 600 -12.91 -35.90 13.45
C ALA A 600 -12.02 -36.97 12.80
N GLU A 601 -11.83 -36.89 11.48
CA GLU A 601 -10.99 -37.80 10.73
C GLU A 601 -10.36 -37.12 9.51
N VAL A 602 -9.11 -37.48 9.19
CA VAL A 602 -8.45 -37.20 7.91
C VAL A 602 -8.05 -38.55 7.33
N SER A 603 -8.66 -38.94 6.21
CA SER A 603 -8.46 -40.25 5.59
C SER A 603 -7.88 -40.13 4.18
N THR A 604 -6.94 -41.02 3.86
CA THR A 604 -6.38 -41.15 2.51
C THR A 604 -7.35 -41.94 1.64
N ILE A 605 -7.85 -41.31 0.57
CA ILE A 605 -8.84 -41.90 -0.33
C ILE A 605 -8.16 -42.70 -1.46
N LYS A 606 -6.94 -42.31 -1.83
CA LYS A 606 -6.20 -42.90 -2.96
C LYS A 606 -4.71 -43.04 -2.65
N THR A 607 -4.15 -44.19 -3.01
CA THR A 607 -2.71 -44.48 -3.03
C THR A 607 -2.30 -44.97 -4.42
N GLY A 608 -1.00 -44.90 -4.75
CA GLY A 608 -0.49 -45.23 -6.09
C GLY A 608 -0.61 -44.06 -7.08
N ASN A 609 -0.68 -44.35 -8.38
CA ASN A 609 -0.61 -43.32 -9.42
C ASN A 609 -1.81 -42.35 -9.37
N THR A 610 -1.51 -41.06 -9.42
CA THR A 610 -2.48 -39.96 -9.44
C THR A 610 -2.17 -38.94 -10.53
N ASP A 611 -3.22 -38.37 -11.10
CA ASP A 611 -3.15 -37.17 -11.95
C ASP A 611 -3.58 -35.92 -11.16
N PHE A 612 -3.34 -34.74 -11.72
CA PHE A 612 -3.80 -33.48 -11.11
C PHE A 612 -5.30 -33.51 -10.86
N SER A 613 -5.71 -32.89 -9.74
CA SER A 613 -7.13 -32.70 -9.42
C SER A 613 -7.93 -34.00 -9.25
N GLU A 614 -7.29 -35.11 -8.88
CA GLU A 614 -7.96 -36.30 -8.32
C GLU A 614 -8.05 -36.20 -6.79
N LYS A 615 -9.09 -36.75 -6.15
CA LYS A 615 -9.19 -36.67 -4.68
C LYS A 615 -8.19 -37.59 -4.00
N VAL A 616 -7.45 -37.04 -3.05
CA VAL A 616 -6.40 -37.78 -2.32
C VAL A 616 -6.70 -37.89 -0.83
N LEU A 617 -7.20 -36.82 -0.21
CA LEU A 617 -7.58 -36.82 1.20
C LEU A 617 -9.04 -36.39 1.36
N LYS A 618 -9.72 -36.99 2.34
CA LYS A 618 -11.03 -36.55 2.82
C LYS A 618 -10.92 -36.10 4.26
N VAL A 619 -11.59 -35.00 4.62
CA VAL A 619 -11.75 -34.57 6.00
C VAL A 619 -13.21 -34.75 6.45
N THR A 620 -13.41 -35.29 7.64
CA THR A 620 -14.74 -35.42 8.26
C THR A 620 -14.82 -34.45 9.44
N LYS A 621 -15.82 -33.56 9.45
CA LYS A 621 -16.06 -32.61 10.54
C LYS A 621 -16.62 -33.29 11.78
#